data_AF-A0AA40SLL5-F1
#
_entry.id   AF-A0AA40SLL5-F1
#
_cell.length_a   1.000
_cell.length_b   1.000
_cell.length_c   1.000
_cell.angle_alpha   90.00
_cell.angle_beta   90.00
_cell.angle_gamma   90.00
#
_symmetry.space_group_name_H-M   'P 1'
#
loop_
_entity.id
_entity.type
_entity.pdbx_description
1 polymer ?
#
loop_
_entity_poly.entity_id
_entity_poly.type
_entity_poly.pdbx_seq_one_letter_code
_entity_poly.pdbx_strand_id
1 'polypeptide(L)' 'MTEEGIDITVTSPRLLTTGDVMQADVVITMGCGDACPLFPGKRYEDGELDEPVGSAGPAPARR' A
#
# COMPACT_ATOMS: atom_id res chain seq x y z
N MET A 1 -9.22 -3.63 -12.28
CA MET A 1 -10.36 -3.95 -11.41
C MET A 1 -11.72 -3.82 -12.12
N THR A 2 -11.87 -2.97 -13.14
CA THR A 2 -13.12 -2.85 -13.92
C THR A 2 -13.53 -4.17 -14.58
N GLU A 3 -12.57 -5.00 -14.98
CA GLU A 3 -12.77 -6.36 -15.51
C GLU A 3 -13.55 -7.27 -14.55
N GLU A 4 -13.38 -7.07 -13.24
CA GLU A 4 -14.14 -7.75 -12.17
C GLU A 4 -15.36 -6.92 -11.70
N GLY A 5 -15.69 -5.83 -12.39
CA GLY A 5 -16.80 -4.95 -12.03
C GLY A 5 -16.56 -4.04 -10.81
N ILE A 6 -15.31 -3.90 -10.35
CA ILE A 6 -14.94 -3.06 -9.20
C ILE A 6 -14.36 -1.72 -9.69
N ASP A 7 -15.03 -0.63 -9.37
CA ASP A 7 -14.55 0.73 -9.68
C ASP A 7 -13.62 1.26 -8.58
N ILE A 8 -12.31 1.28 -8.88
CA ILE A 8 -11.29 1.87 -8.00
C ILE A 8 -10.90 3.30 -8.42
N THR A 9 -11.45 3.82 -9.52
CA THR A 9 -11.02 5.11 -10.11
C THR A 9 -11.42 6.31 -9.27
N VAL A 10 -12.39 6.14 -8.37
CA VAL A 10 -12.82 7.13 -7.39
C VAL A 10 -11.84 7.30 -6.23
N THR A 11 -10.86 6.40 -6.11
CA THR A 11 -9.83 6.47 -5.07
C THR A 11 -8.52 7.02 -5.63
N SER A 12 -7.77 7.74 -4.79
CA SER A 12 -6.44 8.26 -5.13
C SER A 12 -5.41 7.76 -4.14
N PRO A 13 -4.17 7.48 -4.57
CA PRO A 13 -3.09 7.11 -3.67
C PRO A 13 -2.90 8.18 -2.58
N ARG A 14 -2.78 7.74 -1.34
CA ARG A 14 -2.54 8.59 -0.18
C ARG A 14 -1.37 8.03 0.62
N LEU A 15 -0.53 8.93 1.15
CA LEU A 15 0.50 8.56 2.10
C LEU A 15 -0.14 8.09 3.42
N LEU A 16 0.29 6.93 3.92
CA LEU A 16 -0.09 6.45 5.24
C LEU A 16 0.64 7.25 6.32
N THR A 17 -0.12 7.73 7.30
CA THR A 17 0.41 8.41 8.49
C THR A 17 0.60 7.41 9.63
N THR A 18 1.41 7.77 10.62
CA THR A 18 1.53 6.99 11.86
C THR A 18 0.18 6.76 12.54
N GLY A 19 -0.72 7.75 12.49
CA GLY A 19 -2.07 7.61 13.05
C GLY A 19 -2.90 6.53 12.35
N ASP A 20 -2.75 6.41 11.02
CA ASP A 20 -3.44 5.38 10.24
C ASP A 20 -2.96 3.97 10.66
N VAL A 21 -1.65 3.79 10.86
CA VAL A 21 -1.08 2.49 11.28
C VAL A 21 -1.46 2.15 12.72
N MET A 22 -1.50 3.13 13.62
CA MET A 22 -1.91 2.93 15.01
C MET A 22 -3.38 2.53 15.15
N GLN A 23 -4.23 2.88 14.17
CA GLN A 23 -5.64 2.47 14.14
C GLN A 23 -5.88 1.12 13.47
N ALA A 24 -4.96 0.66 12.62
CA ALA A 24 -5.10 -0.60 11.91
C ALA A 24 -4.96 -1.82 12.84
N ASP A 25 -5.71 -2.89 12.58
CA ASP A 25 -5.54 -4.18 13.28
C ASP A 25 -4.38 -5.00 12.70
N VAL A 26 -4.22 -4.92 11.37
CA VAL A 26 -3.20 -5.64 10.60
C VAL A 26 -2.55 -4.69 9.60
N VAL A 27 -1.24 -4.81 9.43
CA VAL A 27 -0.47 -4.09 8.41
C VAL A 27 0.01 -5.11 7.38
N ILE A 28 -0.42 -4.95 6.13
CA ILE A 28 -0.01 -5.80 5.01
C ILE A 28 1.01 -5.04 4.17
N THR A 29 2.25 -5.53 4.12
CA THR A 29 3.28 -5.02 3.20
C THR A 29 3.20 -5.80 1.90
N MET A 30 3.25 -5.09 0.77
CA MET A 30 3.20 -5.68 -0.58
C MET A 30 4.57 -5.59 -1.28
N GLY A 31 5.65 -5.51 -0.49
CA GLY A 31 7.00 -5.22 -0.97
C GLY A 31 7.18 -3.76 -1.43
N CYS A 32 7.81 -2.92 -0.61
CA CYS A 32 8.21 -1.57 -1.02
C CYS A 32 9.73 -1.43 -1.28
N GLY A 33 10.49 -2.52 -1.11
CA GLY A 33 11.95 -2.52 -1.20
C GLY A 33 12.67 -1.76 -0.07
N ASP A 34 11.93 -1.22 0.91
CA ASP A 34 12.45 -0.42 2.02
C ASP A 34 11.89 -0.90 3.37
N ALA A 35 12.54 -0.55 4.48
CA ALA A 35 12.12 -0.98 5.81
C ALA A 35 11.00 -0.08 6.36
N CYS A 36 9.79 -0.62 6.46
CA CYS A 36 8.69 0.05 7.17
C CYS A 36 8.89 0.04 8.69
N PRO A 37 8.56 1.13 9.41
CA PRO A 37 8.62 1.15 10.86
C PRO A 37 7.60 0.17 11.49
N LEU A 38 8.05 -0.58 12.49
CA LEU A 38 7.22 -1.52 13.23
C LEU A 38 6.59 -0.84 14.47
N PHE A 39 5.30 -1.08 14.66
CA PHE A 39 4.51 -0.53 15.75
C PHE A 39 4.10 -1.63 16.73
N PRO A 40 4.31 -1.45 18.05
CA PRO A 40 3.95 -2.45 19.05
C PRO A 40 2.46 -2.82 19.00
N GLY A 41 2.17 -4.11 19.16
CA GLY A 41 0.78 -4.61 19.20
C GLY A 41 0.10 -4.73 17.83
N LYS A 42 0.82 -4.47 16.73
CA LYS A 42 0.32 -4.68 15.36
C LYS A 42 0.76 -6.03 14.83
N ARG A 43 -0.15 -6.70 14.12
CA ARG A 43 0.16 -7.89 13.34
C ARG A 43 0.64 -7.44 11.96
N TYR A 44 1.79 -7.95 11.53
CA TYR A 44 2.38 -7.67 10.23
C TYR A 44 2.30 -8.91 9.36
N GLU A 45 1.87 -8.74 8.13
CA GLU A 45 1.87 -9.77 7.10
C GLU A 45 2.59 -9.24 5.87
N ASP A 46 3.45 -10.06 5.28
CA ASP A 46 4.15 -9.74 4.05
C ASP A 46 3.53 -10.54 2.91
N GLY A 47 2.95 -9.83 1.95
CA GLY A 47 2.37 -10.38 0.74
C GLY A 47 3.35 -10.21 -0.42
N GLU A 48 3.93 -11.31 -0.87
CA GLU A 48 4.76 -11.33 -2.08
C GLU A 48 3.83 -11.14 -3.29
N LEU A 49 3.93 -9.99 -3.95
CA LEU A 49 3.22 -9.67 -5.19
C LEU A 49 4.25 -9.38 -6.27
N ASP A 50 4.14 -10.06 -7.40
CA ASP A 50 4.94 -9.74 -8.57
C ASP A 50 4.60 -8.34 -9.07
N GLU A 51 5.64 -7.57 -9.40
CA GLU A 51 5.45 -6.25 -10.01
C GLU A 51 4.70 -6.39 -11.33
N PRO A 52 3.60 -5.64 -11.56
CA PRO A 52 2.84 -5.74 -12.79
C PRO A 52 3.70 -5.25 -13.97
N VAL A 53 4.01 -6.16 -14.88
CA VAL A 53 4.77 -5.89 -16.12
C VAL A 53 4.17 -4.69 -16.86
N GLY A 54 5.00 -3.66 -17.08
CA GLY A 54 4.68 -2.50 -17.93
C GLY A 54 4.13 -1.25 -17.22
N SER A 55 4.03 -1.23 -15.89
CA SER A 55 3.42 -0.10 -15.17
C SER A 55 4.43 0.98 -14.75
N ALA A 56 4.74 1.91 -15.65
CA ALA A 56 5.21 3.24 -15.22
C ALA A 56 3.99 4.04 -14.73
N GLY A 57 3.56 3.80 -13.49
CA GLY A 57 2.60 4.66 -12.82
C GLY A 57 3.17 6.09 -12.69
N PRO A 58 2.32 7.13 -12.53
CA PRO A 58 2.83 8.48 -12.34
C PRO A 58 3.74 8.49 -11.11
N ALA A 59 5.00 8.89 -11.30
CA ALA A 59 5.94 9.06 -10.21
C ALA A 59 5.28 9.96 -9.14
N PRO A 60 5.41 9.64 -7.84
CA PRO A 60 4.87 10.49 -6.80
C PRO A 60 5.45 11.90 -6.98
N ALA A 61 4.58 12.92 -6.98
CA ALA A 61 5.01 14.30 -7.09
C ALA A 61 5.99 14.59 -5.94
N ARG A 62 7.28 14.73 -6.28
CA ARG A 62 8.32 15.14 -5.33
C ARG A 62 7.94 16.54 -4.83
N ARG A 63 7.76 16.69 -3.51
CA ARG A 63 7.76 17.99 -2.86
C ARG A 63 9.18 18.55 -2.80
#